data_AF-A0A6C0C5Q4-F1
#
_entry.id   AF-A0A6C0C5Q4-F1
#
_cell.length_a   1.000
_cell.length_b   1.000
_cell.length_c   1.000
_cell.angle_alpha   90.00
_cell.angle_beta   90.00
_cell.angle_gamma   90.00
#
_symmetry.space_group_name_H-M   'P 1'
#
loop_
_entity.id
_entity.type
_entity.pdbx_description
1 polymer ?
#
loop_
_entity_poly.entity_id
_entity_poly.type
_entity_poly.pdbx_seq_one_letter_code
_entity_poly.pdbx_strand_id
1 'polypeptide(L)'
;MSEYLDLISIFFNEKHLYLSSDKHVRCNGCDDHKKFIENNSEIIMSCGETSSDESKCGNKIRIILPIYKSDKDLRYFKFKFNEMINWENISKFIDINPELIKDNQELLEKHNEKVDKLKELFNKYNSDNEKKINENYSKIKDLKLECKGLLNDIKQSDDIIKKKELRKEYIENSNNINLLFNEIKNIDINEYYLVDEPKILVNNYKEYISEKPIKPMKVKKVKKDKKDKKEIKPVLDKIPNDSKVEWSKDGKEFNGIIEGETAKSYRICCKPGKESGEKGSTWLVPKNLVKLS
;
A
#
# COMPACT_ATOMS: atom_id res chain seq x y z
N MET A 1 8.94 -11.70 12.95
CA MET A 1 7.84 -10.95 12.31
C MET A 1 6.48 -11.65 12.42
N SER A 2 6.37 -12.97 12.22
CA SER A 2 5.07 -13.67 12.35
C SER A 2 4.48 -13.60 13.77
N GLU A 3 5.30 -13.84 14.79
CA GLU A 3 4.83 -13.81 16.20
C GLU A 3 4.29 -12.43 16.61
N TYR A 4 4.92 -11.35 16.16
CA TYR A 4 4.42 -9.99 16.36
C TYR A 4 3.02 -9.80 15.76
N LEU A 5 2.83 -10.20 14.50
CA LEU A 5 1.54 -10.09 13.82
C LEU A 5 0.46 -10.97 14.46
N ASP A 6 0.85 -12.16 14.93
CA ASP A 6 -0.04 -13.06 15.65
C ASP A 6 -0.52 -12.40 16.96
N LEU A 7 0.39 -11.80 17.73
CA LEU A 7 0.04 -11.12 18.99
C LEU A 7 -0.78 -9.86 18.76
N ILE A 8 -0.52 -9.11 17.70
CA ILE A 8 -1.34 -7.97 17.28
C ILE A 8 -2.77 -8.44 16.96
N SER A 9 -2.90 -9.52 16.18
CA SER A 9 -4.19 -10.12 15.86
C SER A 9 -4.94 -10.55 17.13
N ILE A 10 -4.26 -11.25 18.04
CA ILE A 10 -4.83 -11.67 19.33
C ILE A 10 -5.29 -10.46 20.13
N PHE A 11 -4.45 -9.44 20.28
CA PHE A 11 -4.75 -8.23 21.03
C PHE A 11 -6.06 -7.58 20.55
N PHE A 12 -6.20 -7.33 19.25
CA PHE A 12 -7.39 -6.68 18.70
C PHE A 12 -8.63 -7.58 18.74
N ASN A 13 -8.47 -8.90 18.57
CA ASN A 13 -9.57 -9.85 18.72
C ASN A 13 -10.09 -9.89 20.17
N GLU A 14 -9.20 -9.95 21.15
CA GLU A 14 -9.56 -9.93 22.57
C GLU A 14 -10.21 -8.60 22.97
N LYS A 15 -9.70 -7.47 22.47
CA LYS A 15 -10.32 -6.15 22.68
C LYS A 15 -11.73 -6.11 22.10
N HIS A 16 -11.92 -6.62 20.89
CA HIS A 16 -13.24 -6.71 20.28
C HIS A 16 -14.21 -7.58 21.11
N LEU A 17 -13.75 -8.76 21.57
CA LEU A 17 -14.56 -9.65 22.42
C LEU A 17 -14.93 -8.99 23.76
N TYR A 18 -13.97 -8.32 24.40
CA TYR A 18 -14.17 -7.55 25.63
C TYR A 18 -15.27 -6.48 25.45
N LEU A 19 -15.27 -5.75 24.33
CA LEU A 19 -16.26 -4.72 24.02
C LEU A 19 -17.64 -5.29 23.62
N SER A 20 -17.69 -6.54 23.16
CA SER A 20 -18.90 -7.14 22.59
C SER A 20 -19.75 -7.92 23.59
N SER A 21 -19.17 -8.40 24.71
CA SER A 21 -19.90 -9.22 25.67
C SER A 21 -19.30 -9.18 27.07
N ASP A 22 -20.19 -9.10 28.07
CA ASP A 22 -19.84 -9.19 29.49
C ASP A 22 -19.11 -10.48 29.88
N LYS A 23 -19.21 -11.53 29.06
CA LYS A 23 -18.54 -12.83 29.29
C LYS A 23 -17.04 -12.79 29.05
N HIS A 24 -16.53 -11.80 28.33
CA HIS A 24 -15.11 -11.72 27.93
C HIS A 24 -14.35 -10.60 28.65
N VAL A 25 -14.98 -10.00 29.66
CA VAL A 25 -14.47 -8.82 30.38
C VAL A 25 -13.28 -9.16 31.28
N ARG A 26 -13.17 -10.41 31.74
CA ARG A 26 -12.12 -10.86 32.67
C ARG A 26 -11.28 -11.99 32.09
N CYS A 27 -10.11 -12.17 32.69
CA CYS A 27 -9.30 -13.34 32.42
C CYS A 27 -9.71 -14.52 33.31
N ASN A 28 -9.64 -15.75 32.79
CA ASN A 28 -9.81 -16.97 33.55
C ASN A 28 -8.91 -16.96 34.79
N GLY A 29 -9.54 -17.04 35.98
CA GLY A 29 -8.84 -17.05 37.25
C GLY A 29 -8.29 -15.69 37.70
N CYS A 30 -8.79 -14.59 37.13
CA CYS A 30 -8.53 -13.22 37.58
C CYS A 30 -9.85 -12.50 37.85
N ASP A 31 -9.91 -11.81 38.98
CA ASP A 31 -11.11 -11.05 39.37
C ASP A 31 -11.19 -9.70 38.68
N ASP A 32 -10.03 -9.16 38.28
CA ASP A 32 -9.93 -7.88 37.59
C ASP A 32 -10.38 -7.95 36.13
N HIS A 33 -10.87 -6.82 35.65
CA HIS A 33 -11.23 -6.63 34.25
C HIS A 33 -9.97 -6.51 33.40
N LYS A 34 -10.03 -7.04 32.17
CA LYS A 34 -8.98 -6.84 31.17
C LYS A 34 -8.78 -5.34 30.94
N LYS A 35 -7.52 -4.95 30.80
CA LYS A 35 -7.12 -3.58 30.45
C LYS A 35 -6.39 -3.62 29.11
N PHE A 36 -6.78 -2.72 28.22
CA PHE A 36 -6.15 -2.54 26.92
C PHE A 36 -5.58 -1.11 26.87
N ILE A 37 -4.27 -1.00 26.78
CA ILE A 37 -3.55 0.27 26.62
C ILE A 37 -2.99 0.31 25.21
N GLU A 38 -3.33 1.37 24.48
CA GLU A 38 -2.81 1.67 23.16
C GLU A 38 -2.26 3.08 23.17
N ASN A 39 -0.96 3.20 22.91
CA ASN A 39 -0.33 4.48 22.62
C ASN A 39 0.57 4.34 21.38
N ASN A 40 1.20 5.45 20.97
CA ASN A 40 2.00 5.46 19.74
C ASN A 40 3.26 4.58 19.80
N SER A 41 3.68 4.17 21.00
CA SER A 41 4.94 3.44 21.23
C SER A 41 4.75 2.00 21.68
N GLU A 42 3.63 1.66 22.33
CA GLU A 42 3.39 0.33 22.86
C GLU A 42 1.91 -0.01 22.93
N ILE A 43 1.64 -1.31 22.93
CA ILE A 43 0.34 -1.88 23.29
C ILE A 43 0.49 -2.84 24.45
N ILE A 44 -0.50 -2.81 25.35
CA ILE A 44 -0.53 -3.65 26.55
C ILE A 44 -1.92 -4.24 26.73
N MET A 45 -2.01 -5.56 26.80
CA MET A 45 -3.18 -6.28 27.32
C MET A 45 -2.82 -6.86 28.68
N SER A 46 -3.50 -6.41 29.72
CA SER A 46 -3.34 -6.89 31.10
C SER A 46 -4.64 -7.50 31.61
N CYS A 47 -4.52 -8.47 32.52
CA CYS A 47 -5.64 -9.09 33.23
C CYS A 47 -5.84 -8.51 34.65
N GLY A 48 -5.16 -7.41 35.00
CA GLY A 48 -5.05 -6.91 36.37
C GLY A 48 -4.15 -5.68 36.43
N GLU A 49 -3.09 -5.71 37.25
CA GLU A 49 -2.12 -4.62 37.31
C GLU A 49 -1.21 -4.60 36.07
N THR A 50 -0.98 -3.40 35.53
CA THR A 50 -0.15 -3.18 34.33
C THR A 50 1.33 -3.03 34.65
N SER A 51 1.69 -3.00 35.93
CA SER A 51 3.05 -2.92 36.48
C SER A 51 3.76 -4.27 36.58
N SER A 52 3.04 -5.39 36.40
CA SER A 52 3.59 -6.73 36.59
C SER A 52 3.57 -7.55 35.30
N ASP A 53 4.75 -7.89 34.80
CA ASP A 53 4.94 -8.75 33.63
C ASP A 53 4.95 -10.25 34.00
N GLU A 54 5.25 -10.57 35.26
CA GLU A 54 5.39 -11.96 35.76
C GLU A 54 4.13 -12.50 36.44
N SER A 55 3.18 -11.64 36.82
CA SER A 55 1.98 -12.06 37.54
C SER A 55 1.02 -12.87 36.65
N LYS A 56 0.39 -13.89 37.26
CA LYS A 56 -0.71 -14.64 36.65
C LYS A 56 -1.87 -13.75 36.19
N CYS A 57 -2.11 -12.61 36.84
CA CYS A 57 -3.10 -11.63 36.41
C CYS A 57 -2.47 -10.32 35.91
N GLY A 58 -1.16 -10.28 35.65
CA GLY A 58 -0.48 -9.14 35.09
C GLY A 58 -0.61 -9.01 33.57
N ASN A 59 0.39 -8.42 32.94
CA ASN A 59 0.47 -8.26 31.49
C ASN A 59 0.50 -9.62 30.78
N LYS A 60 -0.27 -9.73 29.70
CA LYS A 60 -0.37 -10.93 28.84
C LYS A 60 0.22 -10.72 27.48
N ILE A 61 0.03 -9.52 26.95
CA ILE A 61 0.68 -9.06 25.75
C ILE A 61 1.24 -7.69 26.07
N ARG A 62 2.53 -7.50 25.87
CA ARG A 62 3.17 -6.18 25.91
C ARG A 62 4.13 -6.10 24.75
N ILE A 63 3.89 -5.16 23.85
CA ILE A 63 4.67 -5.00 22.63
C ILE A 63 5.03 -3.54 22.47
N ILE A 64 6.33 -3.26 22.34
CA ILE A 64 6.82 -1.99 21.82
C ILE A 64 6.62 -2.02 20.31
N LEU A 65 5.86 -1.06 19.81
CA LEU A 65 5.52 -0.93 18.39
C LEU A 65 6.75 -0.54 17.58
N PRO A 66 6.81 -0.96 16.30
CA PRO A 66 7.89 -0.57 15.41
C PRO A 66 7.88 0.93 15.15
N ILE A 67 9.08 1.52 14.99
CA ILE A 67 9.23 2.93 14.64
C ILE A 67 9.56 3.03 13.16
N TYR A 68 8.74 3.80 12.45
CA TYR A 68 8.96 4.14 11.05
C TYR A 68 9.37 5.60 10.90
N LYS A 69 10.23 5.86 9.92
CA LYS A 69 10.57 7.20 9.45
C LYS A 69 10.17 7.37 8.00
N SER A 70 9.96 8.61 7.57
CA SER A 70 9.52 8.92 6.21
C SER A 70 10.26 10.13 5.64
N ASP A 71 10.08 10.40 4.35
CA ASP A 71 10.59 11.64 3.72
C ASP A 71 10.08 12.92 4.42
N LYS A 72 8.91 12.86 5.08
CA LYS A 72 8.41 13.98 5.88
C LYS A 72 9.34 14.31 7.06
N ASP A 73 9.97 13.31 7.66
CA ASP A 73 10.97 13.53 8.72
C ASP A 73 12.20 14.25 8.16
N LEU A 74 12.62 13.91 6.94
CA LEU A 74 13.74 14.56 6.26
C LEU A 74 13.42 16.03 5.92
N ARG A 75 12.20 16.31 5.46
CA ARG A 75 11.71 17.69 5.26
C ARG A 75 11.63 18.48 6.55
N TYR A 76 11.18 17.85 7.64
CA TYR A 76 11.16 18.47 8.96
C TYR A 76 12.57 18.86 9.41
N PHE A 77 13.55 17.97 9.28
CA PHE A 77 14.94 18.28 9.63
C PHE A 77 15.51 19.39 8.75
N LYS A 78 15.26 19.35 7.44
CA LYS A 78 15.69 20.41 6.51
C LYS A 78 15.09 21.77 6.86
N PHE A 79 13.81 21.81 7.22
CA PHE A 79 13.15 23.03 7.69
C PHE A 79 13.79 23.54 8.99
N LYS A 80 14.02 22.64 9.96
CA LYS A 80 14.68 23.01 11.22
C LYS A 80 16.09 23.55 11.02
N PHE A 81 16.86 22.99 10.09
CA PHE A 81 18.16 23.55 9.70
C PHE A 81 18.04 24.96 9.13
N ASN A 82 17.06 25.22 8.27
CA ASN A 82 16.86 26.56 7.70
C ASN A 82 16.42 27.59 8.74
N GLU A 83 15.79 27.17 9.84
CA GLU A 83 15.45 28.05 10.97
C GLU A 83 16.64 28.32 11.91
N MET A 84 17.75 27.60 11.79
CA MET A 84 18.90 27.80 12.66
C MET A 84 19.62 29.11 12.35
N ILE A 85 19.91 29.86 13.41
CA ILE A 85 20.72 31.07 13.33
C ILE A 85 22.16 30.67 13.06
N ASN A 86 22.76 31.24 12.02
CA ASN A 86 24.17 31.01 11.70
C ASN A 86 25.06 31.89 12.58
N TRP A 87 25.26 31.45 13.84
CA TRP A 87 26.06 32.18 14.82
C TRP A 87 27.53 32.36 14.39
N GLU A 88 28.09 31.49 13.55
CA GLU A 88 29.43 31.66 12.96
C GLU A 88 29.54 32.86 12.03
N ASN A 89 28.45 33.21 11.32
CA ASN A 89 28.43 34.41 10.51
C ASN A 89 28.14 35.66 11.32
N ILE A 90 27.31 35.55 12.37
CA ILE A 90 26.99 36.69 13.25
C ILE A 90 28.19 37.04 14.15
N SER A 91 28.97 36.05 14.61
CA SER A 91 30.14 36.26 15.48
C SER A 91 31.25 37.09 14.82
N LYS A 92 31.22 37.22 13.48
CA LYS A 92 32.13 38.10 12.73
C LYS A 92 31.83 39.58 12.93
N PHE A 93 30.62 39.92 13.38
CA PHE A 93 30.13 41.29 13.49
C PHE A 93 29.77 41.70 14.92
N ILE A 94 29.54 40.75 15.83
CA ILE A 94 29.13 40.98 17.22
C ILE A 94 29.84 39.95 18.10
N ASP A 95 30.27 40.34 19.30
CA ASP A 95 30.75 39.38 20.32
C ASP A 95 29.59 38.51 20.81
N ILE A 96 29.71 37.21 20.61
CA ILE A 96 28.71 36.20 21.01
C ILE A 96 29.30 35.35 22.12
N ASN A 97 28.48 34.97 23.11
CA ASN A 97 28.87 34.01 24.13
C ASN A 97 29.38 32.71 23.46
N PRO A 98 30.63 32.27 23.70
CA PRO A 98 31.20 31.05 23.13
C PRO A 98 30.36 29.78 23.37
N GLU A 99 29.61 29.71 24.49
CA GLU A 99 28.71 28.59 24.78
C GLU A 99 27.59 28.47 23.73
N LEU A 100 27.03 29.59 23.25
CA LEU A 100 25.98 29.57 22.22
C LEU A 100 26.49 29.07 20.86
N ILE A 101 27.75 29.36 20.54
CA ILE A 101 28.40 28.87 19.33
C ILE A 101 28.58 27.36 19.43
N LYS A 102 29.08 26.88 20.57
CA LYS A 102 29.30 25.46 20.84
C LYS A 102 28.00 24.65 20.83
N ASP A 103 26.97 25.13 21.52
CA ASP A 103 25.66 24.48 21.58
C ASP A 103 25.04 24.34 20.17
N ASN A 104 25.18 25.38 19.34
CA ASN A 104 24.68 25.35 17.96
C ASN A 104 25.47 24.35 17.09
N GLN A 105 26.79 24.26 17.27
CA GLN A 105 27.63 23.28 16.58
C GLN A 105 27.26 21.84 16.98
N GLU A 106 27.12 21.55 18.27
CA GLU A 106 26.68 20.22 18.75
C GLU A 106 25.29 19.84 18.21
N LEU A 107 24.38 20.83 18.14
CA LEU A 107 23.04 20.63 17.59
C LEU A 107 23.09 20.35 16.08
N LEU A 108 23.93 21.07 15.33
CA LEU A 108 24.21 20.83 13.92
C LEU A 108 24.74 19.42 13.67
N GLU A 109 25.75 18.99 14.43
CA GLU A 109 26.33 17.64 14.34
C GLU A 109 25.27 16.56 14.58
N LYS A 110 24.49 16.70 15.64
CA LYS A 110 23.42 15.75 15.98
C LYS A 110 22.34 15.66 14.91
N HIS A 111 22.02 16.78 14.25
CA HIS A 111 21.06 16.77 13.15
C HIS A 111 21.66 16.18 11.87
N ASN A 112 22.93 16.45 11.57
CA ASN A 112 23.63 15.85 10.43
C ASN A 112 23.68 14.33 10.56
N GLU A 113 24.02 13.81 11.74
CA GLU A 113 24.02 12.36 12.01
C GLU A 113 22.65 11.73 11.75
N LYS A 114 21.55 12.41 12.13
CA LYS A 114 20.18 11.94 11.85
C LYS A 114 19.86 11.95 10.36
N VAL A 115 20.31 12.97 9.64
CA VAL A 115 20.12 13.06 8.17
C VAL A 115 20.86 11.92 7.48
N ASP A 116 22.10 11.62 7.89
CA ASP A 116 22.88 10.56 7.28
C ASP A 116 22.27 9.18 7.54
N LYS A 117 21.81 8.91 8.77
CA LYS A 117 21.02 7.69 9.06
C LYS A 117 19.77 7.55 8.19
N LEU A 118 19.07 8.65 7.91
CA LEU A 118 17.91 8.63 7.00
C LEU A 118 18.30 8.35 5.55
N LYS A 119 19.43 8.88 5.07
CA LYS A 119 19.96 8.56 3.73
C LYS A 119 20.33 7.09 3.62
N GLU A 120 20.97 6.53 4.64
CA GLU A 120 21.32 5.11 4.68
C GLU A 120 20.06 4.23 4.60
N LEU A 121 19.01 4.59 5.36
CA LEU A 121 17.72 3.91 5.29
C LEU A 121 17.08 4.04 3.90
N PHE A 122 17.06 5.23 3.31
CA PHE A 122 16.56 5.43 1.96
C PHE A 122 17.28 4.50 0.97
N ASN A 123 18.61 4.50 0.99
CA ASN A 123 19.42 3.68 0.10
C ASN A 123 19.16 2.18 0.32
N LYS A 124 19.03 1.75 1.59
CA LYS A 124 18.71 0.36 1.93
C LYS A 124 17.40 -0.11 1.29
N TYR A 125 16.35 0.73 1.32
CA TYR A 125 15.02 0.36 0.84
C TYR A 125 14.78 0.67 -0.65
N ASN A 126 15.59 1.55 -1.26
CA ASN A 126 15.33 2.09 -2.60
C ASN A 126 16.52 2.03 -3.58
N SER A 127 17.71 1.57 -3.18
CA SER A 127 18.91 1.61 -4.03
C SER A 127 18.74 0.97 -5.41
N ASP A 128 18.07 -0.18 -5.52
CA ASP A 128 17.86 -0.82 -6.82
C ASP A 128 16.90 -0.02 -7.71
N ASN A 129 15.87 0.56 -7.09
CA ASN A 129 14.93 1.45 -7.77
C ASN A 129 15.60 2.74 -8.22
N GLU A 130 16.44 3.33 -7.38
CA GLU A 130 17.23 4.53 -7.69
C GLU A 130 18.22 4.28 -8.84
N LYS A 131 18.94 3.15 -8.83
CA LYS A 131 19.80 2.74 -9.95
C LYS A 131 19.01 2.66 -11.26
N LYS A 132 17.87 1.98 -11.24
CA LYS A 132 17.01 1.84 -12.42
C LYS A 132 16.49 3.18 -12.93
N ILE A 133 16.11 4.08 -12.02
CA ILE A 133 15.71 5.46 -12.37
C ILE A 133 16.86 6.18 -13.07
N ASN A 134 18.06 6.14 -12.49
CA ASN A 134 19.25 6.81 -13.03
C ASN A 134 19.66 6.25 -14.40
N GLU A 135 19.66 4.92 -14.56
CA GLU A 135 19.94 4.26 -15.85
C GLU A 135 18.94 4.68 -16.93
N ASN A 136 17.64 4.69 -16.61
CA ASN A 136 16.61 5.08 -17.55
C ASN A 136 16.72 6.57 -17.91
N TYR A 137 17.02 7.45 -16.96
CA TYR A 137 17.30 8.86 -17.25
C TYR A 137 18.52 9.06 -18.15
N SER A 138 19.59 8.28 -17.95
CA SER A 138 20.77 8.32 -18.83
C SER A 138 20.39 7.95 -20.27
N LYS A 139 19.66 6.83 -20.46
CA LYS A 139 19.19 6.40 -21.78
C LYS A 139 18.30 7.44 -22.45
N ILE A 140 17.40 8.07 -21.69
CA ILE A 140 16.55 9.17 -22.19
C ILE A 140 17.41 10.33 -22.69
N LYS A 141 18.48 10.70 -21.97
CA LYS A 141 19.37 11.78 -22.36
C LYS A 141 20.05 11.47 -23.69
N ASP A 142 20.56 10.25 -23.85
CA ASP A 142 21.25 9.81 -25.06
C ASP A 142 20.28 9.77 -26.26
N LEU A 143 19.11 9.15 -26.10
CA LEU A 143 18.06 9.12 -27.14
C LEU A 143 17.60 10.53 -27.54
N LYS A 144 17.52 11.48 -26.60
CA LYS A 144 17.18 12.88 -26.90
C LYS A 144 18.26 13.56 -27.75
N LEU A 145 19.54 13.28 -27.49
CA LEU A 145 20.64 13.78 -28.31
C LEU A 145 20.58 13.19 -29.73
N GLU A 146 20.35 11.88 -29.84
CA GLU A 146 20.15 11.20 -31.12
C GLU A 146 18.97 11.78 -31.90
N CYS A 147 17.81 11.96 -31.25
CA CYS A 147 16.62 12.58 -31.85
C CYS A 147 16.91 13.97 -32.40
N LYS A 148 17.75 14.75 -31.71
CA LYS A 148 18.17 16.08 -32.17
C LYS A 148 19.06 15.98 -33.41
N GLY A 149 19.96 15.01 -33.47
CA GLY A 149 20.77 14.68 -34.65
C GLY A 149 19.89 14.29 -35.85
N LEU A 150 19.01 13.29 -35.66
CA LEU A 150 18.07 12.83 -36.68
C LEU A 150 17.19 13.97 -37.22
N LEU A 151 16.73 14.87 -36.36
CA LEU A 151 15.96 16.05 -36.79
C LEU A 151 16.76 16.99 -37.71
N ASN A 152 18.05 17.17 -37.46
CA ASN A 152 18.90 17.96 -38.33
C ASN A 152 19.14 17.24 -39.67
N ASP A 153 19.39 15.94 -39.63
CA ASP A 153 19.64 15.13 -40.83
C ASP A 153 18.40 15.06 -41.73
N ILE A 154 17.20 14.95 -41.14
CA ILE A 154 15.93 15.01 -41.86
C ILE A 154 15.75 16.37 -42.57
N LYS A 155 16.20 17.46 -41.94
CA LYS A 155 16.10 18.81 -42.54
C LYS A 155 17.09 19.01 -43.68
N GLN A 156 18.29 18.42 -43.57
CA GLN A 156 19.38 18.61 -44.52
C GLN A 156 19.37 17.62 -45.70
N SER A 157 18.69 16.48 -45.57
CA SER A 157 18.67 15.46 -46.62
C SER A 157 17.67 15.80 -47.73
N ASP A 158 18.07 15.73 -49.01
CA ASP A 158 17.14 15.90 -50.14
C ASP A 158 16.54 14.57 -50.65
N ASP A 159 17.09 13.44 -50.18
CA ASP A 159 16.62 12.10 -50.52
C ASP A 159 15.35 11.74 -49.73
N ILE A 160 14.27 11.48 -50.46
CA ILE A 160 12.95 11.13 -49.92
C ILE A 160 12.97 9.80 -49.16
N ILE A 161 13.71 8.81 -49.66
CA ILE A 161 13.80 7.48 -49.05
C ILE A 161 14.56 7.59 -47.73
N LYS A 162 15.72 8.26 -47.75
CA LYS A 162 16.53 8.51 -46.55
C LYS A 162 15.74 9.32 -45.50
N LYS A 163 15.02 10.37 -45.90
CA LYS A 163 14.12 11.12 -45.01
C LYS A 163 13.08 10.24 -44.35
N LYS A 164 12.51 9.27 -45.08
CA LYS A 164 11.50 8.35 -44.53
C LYS A 164 12.10 7.42 -43.48
N GLU A 165 13.30 6.91 -43.72
CA GLU A 165 14.03 6.06 -42.76
C GLU A 165 14.38 6.82 -41.48
N LEU A 166 14.99 8.01 -41.62
CA LEU A 166 15.33 8.86 -40.47
C LEU A 166 14.10 9.26 -39.64
N ARG A 167 12.95 9.51 -40.29
CA ARG A 167 11.69 9.78 -39.58
C ARG A 167 11.20 8.57 -38.80
N LYS A 168 11.36 7.36 -39.34
CA LYS A 168 10.96 6.13 -38.65
C LYS A 168 11.80 5.94 -37.39
N GLU A 169 13.12 6.10 -37.51
CA GLU A 169 14.05 6.03 -36.38
C GLU A 169 13.77 7.09 -35.32
N TYR A 170 13.48 8.34 -35.75
CA TYR A 170 13.08 9.41 -34.83
C TYR A 170 11.81 9.05 -34.03
N ILE A 171 10.79 8.51 -34.71
CA ILE A 171 9.53 8.10 -34.07
C ILE A 171 9.79 6.95 -33.07
N GLU A 172 10.63 5.98 -33.46
CA GLU A 172 11.01 4.86 -32.60
C GLU A 172 11.73 5.35 -31.33
N ASN A 173 12.73 6.22 -31.47
CA ASN A 173 13.44 6.80 -30.35
C ASN A 173 12.51 7.64 -29.46
N SER A 174 11.58 8.39 -30.04
CA SER A 174 10.56 9.14 -29.28
C SER A 174 9.64 8.22 -28.48
N ASN A 175 9.21 7.11 -29.06
CA ASN A 175 8.41 6.11 -28.36
C ASN A 175 9.20 5.45 -27.22
N ASN A 176 10.47 5.10 -27.46
CA ASN A 176 11.35 4.54 -26.43
C ASN A 176 11.56 5.50 -25.27
N ILE A 177 11.73 6.80 -25.53
CA ILE A 177 11.79 7.83 -24.49
C ILE A 177 10.51 7.82 -23.63
N ASN A 178 9.33 7.75 -24.26
CA ASN A 178 8.06 7.72 -23.54
C ASN A 178 7.91 6.44 -22.69
N LEU A 179 8.35 5.29 -23.20
CA LEU A 179 8.37 4.03 -22.45
C LEU A 179 9.27 4.15 -21.22
N LEU A 180 10.49 4.67 -21.36
CA LEU A 180 11.42 4.86 -20.24
C LEU A 180 10.86 5.81 -19.19
N PHE A 181 10.17 6.89 -19.59
CA PHE A 181 9.48 7.78 -18.65
C PHE A 181 8.35 7.07 -17.89
N ASN A 182 7.57 6.23 -18.58
CA ASN A 182 6.53 5.45 -17.93
C ASN A 182 7.10 4.41 -16.97
N GLU A 183 8.21 3.77 -17.32
CA GLU A 183 8.93 2.88 -16.41
C GLU A 183 9.37 3.61 -15.15
N ILE A 184 9.99 4.79 -15.28
CA ILE A 184 10.40 5.62 -14.13
C ILE A 184 9.19 5.97 -13.26
N LYS A 185 8.08 6.40 -13.87
CA LYS A 185 6.87 6.80 -13.16
C LYS A 185 6.23 5.66 -12.35
N ASN A 186 6.37 4.43 -12.83
CA ASN A 186 5.76 3.25 -12.21
C ASN A 186 6.69 2.52 -11.23
N ILE A 187 7.91 3.02 -11.01
CA ILE A 187 8.80 2.47 -9.98
C ILE A 187 8.23 2.81 -8.60
N ASP A 188 7.99 1.78 -7.80
CA ASP A 188 7.51 1.90 -6.44
C ASP A 188 8.66 2.29 -5.51
N ILE A 189 8.57 3.44 -4.87
CA ILE A 189 9.57 3.93 -3.93
C ILE A 189 9.00 3.77 -2.53
N ASN A 190 9.72 3.05 -1.68
CA ASN A 190 9.36 2.93 -0.28
C ASN A 190 9.47 4.30 0.38
N GLU A 191 8.35 4.83 0.86
CA GLU A 191 8.28 6.13 1.54
C GLU A 191 8.46 6.03 3.07
N TYR A 192 8.37 4.81 3.62
CA TYR A 192 8.49 4.53 5.05
C TYR A 192 9.62 3.53 5.30
N TYR A 193 10.50 3.88 6.22
CA TYR A 193 11.69 3.12 6.58
C TYR A 193 11.56 2.63 8.02
N LEU A 194 11.60 1.30 8.22
CA LEU A 194 11.66 0.73 9.56
C LEU A 194 13.00 1.07 10.20
N VAL A 195 12.96 1.75 11.34
CA VAL A 195 14.13 2.15 12.13
C VAL A 195 14.34 1.18 13.28
N ASP A 196 13.27 0.92 14.04
CA ASP A 196 13.29 0.01 15.17
C ASP A 196 12.28 -1.10 14.95
N GLU A 197 12.75 -2.34 15.04
CA GLU A 197 11.91 -3.53 15.01
C GLU A 197 10.97 -3.58 16.23
N PRO A 198 9.78 -4.18 16.09
CA PRO A 198 8.89 -4.36 17.24
C PRO A 198 9.57 -5.23 18.30
N LYS A 199 9.39 -4.89 19.58
CA LYS A 199 9.90 -5.68 20.70
C LYS A 199 8.76 -6.28 21.50
N ILE A 200 8.69 -7.60 21.54
CA ILE A 200 7.74 -8.32 22.38
C ILE A 200 8.37 -8.42 23.77
N LEU A 201 7.79 -7.72 24.75
CA LEU A 201 8.24 -7.75 26.13
C LEU A 201 7.54 -8.86 26.92
N VAL A 202 6.26 -9.11 26.61
CA VAL A 202 5.46 -10.15 27.27
C VAL A 202 4.62 -10.91 26.25
N ASN A 203 4.67 -12.24 26.33
CA ASN A 203 3.84 -13.18 25.58
C ASN A 203 3.36 -14.32 26.50
N ASN A 204 2.57 -13.97 27.50
CA ASN A 204 1.99 -14.93 28.45
C ASN A 204 0.54 -15.29 28.08
N TYR A 205 0.15 -15.01 26.83
CA TYR A 205 -1.19 -15.35 26.34
C TYR A 205 -1.35 -16.85 26.10
N LYS A 206 -0.29 -17.59 25.75
CA LYS A 206 -0.39 -19.04 25.49
C LYS A 206 -0.86 -19.85 26.70
N GLU A 207 -0.54 -19.42 27.92
CA GLU A 207 -1.02 -20.03 29.17
C GLU A 207 -2.54 -19.85 29.38
N TYR A 208 -3.14 -18.85 28.73
CA TYR A 208 -4.57 -18.54 28.77
C TYR A 208 -5.44 -19.39 27.82
N ILE A 209 -4.83 -20.03 26.81
CA ILE A 209 -5.56 -20.82 25.80
C ILE A 209 -5.93 -22.23 26.32
N SER A 210 -5.46 -22.62 27.51
CA SER A 210 -5.94 -23.85 28.14
C SER A 210 -7.44 -23.73 28.45
N GLU A 211 -8.22 -24.60 27.81
CA GLU A 211 -9.70 -24.69 27.81
C GLU A 211 -10.47 -23.79 26.82
N LYS A 212 -10.03 -23.76 25.57
CA LYS A 212 -10.84 -24.31 24.46
C LYS A 212 -10.00 -24.31 23.19
N PRO A 213 -9.99 -25.40 22.41
CA PRO A 213 -9.40 -25.34 21.08
C PRO A 213 -10.09 -24.19 20.35
N ILE A 214 -9.31 -23.23 19.85
CA ILE A 214 -9.74 -22.40 18.74
C ILE A 214 -10.11 -23.42 17.66
N LYS A 215 -11.40 -23.73 17.55
CA LYS A 215 -11.88 -24.48 16.40
C LYS A 215 -11.43 -23.61 15.23
N PRO A 216 -10.61 -24.11 14.30
CA PRO A 216 -10.37 -23.38 13.07
C PRO A 216 -11.75 -22.97 12.56
N MET A 217 -11.90 -21.71 12.14
CA MET A 217 -13.11 -21.25 11.47
C MET A 217 -13.55 -22.39 10.56
N LYS A 218 -14.70 -23.01 10.88
CA LYS A 218 -15.30 -23.96 9.98
C LYS A 218 -15.69 -23.12 8.77
N VAL A 219 -14.78 -23.04 7.81
CA VAL A 219 -15.15 -22.88 6.41
C VAL A 219 -16.27 -23.89 6.24
N LYS A 220 -17.50 -23.39 6.05
CA LYS A 220 -18.63 -24.25 5.73
C LYS A 220 -18.13 -25.10 4.57
N LYS A 221 -17.97 -26.40 4.83
CA LYS A 221 -17.81 -27.40 3.80
C LYS A 221 -19.08 -27.28 2.95
N VAL A 222 -18.98 -26.50 1.88
CA VAL A 222 -19.83 -26.73 0.71
C VAL A 222 -19.57 -28.19 0.37
N LYS A 223 -20.63 -28.99 0.44
CA LYS A 223 -20.59 -30.40 0.09
C LYS A 223 -19.95 -30.49 -1.29
N LYS A 224 -18.89 -31.30 -1.39
CA LYS A 224 -18.33 -31.77 -2.66
C LYS A 224 -19.45 -32.50 -3.39
N ASP A 225 -20.01 -31.88 -4.42
CA ASP A 225 -20.28 -32.65 -5.62
C ASP A 225 -18.97 -32.80 -6.37
N LYS A 226 -18.73 -34.05 -6.75
CA LYS A 226 -17.48 -34.54 -7.32
C LYS A 226 -17.21 -33.87 -8.67
N LYS A 227 -15.95 -33.43 -8.83
CA LYS A 227 -15.14 -33.42 -10.04
C LYS A 227 -15.90 -33.68 -11.34
N ASP A 228 -15.85 -32.69 -12.23
CA ASP A 228 -15.07 -32.90 -13.44
C ASP A 228 -14.05 -31.78 -13.63
N LYS A 229 -12.81 -32.21 -13.84
CA LYS A 229 -11.72 -31.36 -14.33
C LYS A 229 -12.11 -30.90 -15.73
N LYS A 230 -12.05 -29.60 -16.02
CA LYS A 230 -11.66 -29.10 -17.33
C LYS A 230 -11.03 -27.71 -17.17
N GLU A 231 -9.72 -27.71 -17.36
CA GLU A 231 -8.88 -26.76 -18.08
C GLU A 231 -9.09 -25.24 -17.95
N ILE A 232 -7.94 -24.58 -17.84
CA ILE A 232 -7.72 -23.14 -17.90
C ILE A 232 -7.78 -22.68 -19.37
N LYS A 233 -8.38 -21.48 -19.58
CA LYS A 233 -8.27 -20.48 -20.67
C LYS A 233 -9.53 -20.37 -21.56
N PRO A 234 -9.82 -19.23 -22.21
CA PRO A 234 -9.30 -17.84 -22.11
C PRO A 234 -10.43 -16.77 -22.02
N VAL A 235 -10.03 -15.49 -21.95
CA VAL A 235 -10.72 -14.25 -22.41
C VAL A 235 -12.15 -14.45 -22.93
N LEU A 236 -13.17 -13.91 -22.24
CA LEU A 236 -14.51 -13.83 -22.82
C LEU A 236 -14.73 -12.46 -23.47
N ASP A 237 -14.94 -12.52 -24.77
CA ASP A 237 -15.27 -11.46 -25.70
C ASP A 237 -16.46 -10.61 -25.22
N LYS A 238 -16.50 -9.35 -25.69
CA LYS A 238 -17.67 -8.48 -25.56
C LYS A 238 -18.90 -9.22 -26.09
N ILE A 239 -19.93 -9.36 -25.26
CA ILE A 239 -21.23 -9.88 -25.71
C ILE A 239 -21.86 -8.78 -26.58
N PRO A 240 -22.17 -9.05 -27.86
CA PRO A 240 -22.76 -8.03 -28.74
C PRO A 240 -24.15 -7.62 -28.24
N ASN A 241 -24.53 -6.37 -28.54
CA ASN A 241 -25.88 -5.87 -28.32
C ASN A 241 -26.90 -6.79 -29.07
N ASP A 242 -28.12 -6.89 -28.56
CA ASP A 242 -29.19 -7.81 -28.98
C ASP A 242 -29.02 -9.29 -28.61
N SER A 243 -27.97 -9.64 -27.84
CA SER A 243 -27.82 -10.98 -27.30
C SER A 243 -28.81 -11.25 -26.16
N LYS A 244 -29.44 -12.43 -26.18
CA LYS A 244 -30.22 -12.96 -25.05
C LYS A 244 -29.28 -13.42 -23.95
N VAL A 245 -29.55 -12.98 -22.74
CA VAL A 245 -28.70 -13.24 -21.59
C VAL A 245 -29.49 -13.55 -20.34
N GLU A 246 -28.89 -14.35 -19.49
CA GLU A 246 -29.40 -14.77 -18.18
C GLU A 246 -28.48 -14.27 -17.08
N TRP A 247 -29.07 -13.82 -15.97
CA TRP A 247 -28.35 -13.45 -14.76
C TRP A 247 -29.18 -13.76 -13.51
N SER A 248 -28.51 -13.94 -12.38
CA SER A 248 -29.17 -14.10 -11.09
C SER A 248 -28.99 -12.87 -10.21
N LYS A 249 -30.07 -12.45 -9.54
CA LYS A 249 -30.05 -11.37 -8.56
C LYS A 249 -30.92 -11.77 -7.37
N ASP A 250 -30.38 -11.63 -6.16
CA ASP A 250 -31.08 -11.93 -4.91
C ASP A 250 -31.73 -13.35 -4.87
N GLY A 251 -31.04 -14.33 -5.49
CA GLY A 251 -31.49 -15.72 -5.56
C GLY A 251 -32.57 -16.03 -6.59
N LYS A 252 -32.92 -15.07 -7.47
CA LYS A 252 -33.87 -15.25 -8.58
C LYS A 252 -33.15 -15.15 -9.92
N GLU A 253 -33.53 -15.99 -10.86
CA GLU A 253 -33.02 -15.97 -12.24
C GLU A 253 -33.87 -15.05 -13.11
N PHE A 254 -33.19 -14.28 -13.96
CA PHE A 254 -33.76 -13.33 -14.89
C PHE A 254 -33.13 -13.53 -16.26
N ASN A 255 -33.92 -13.29 -17.29
CA ASN A 255 -33.58 -13.39 -18.69
C ASN A 255 -33.98 -12.09 -19.41
N GLY A 256 -33.18 -11.68 -20.40
CA GLY A 256 -33.40 -10.42 -21.11
C GLY A 256 -32.45 -10.23 -22.29
N ILE A 257 -32.56 -9.09 -22.95
CA ILE A 257 -31.77 -8.74 -24.15
C ILE A 257 -30.87 -7.53 -23.84
N ILE A 258 -29.60 -7.59 -24.24
CA ILE A 258 -28.66 -6.46 -24.07
C ILE A 258 -29.03 -5.33 -25.03
N GLU A 259 -29.44 -4.18 -24.49
CA GLU A 259 -29.67 -2.95 -25.26
C GLU A 259 -28.44 -2.04 -25.30
N GLY A 260 -27.44 -2.28 -24.44
CA GLY A 260 -26.18 -1.56 -24.47
C GLY A 260 -25.22 -1.92 -23.36
N GLU A 261 -24.01 -1.35 -23.40
CA GLU A 261 -22.96 -1.59 -22.41
C GLU A 261 -22.43 -0.30 -21.78
N THR A 262 -21.92 -0.43 -20.56
CA THR A 262 -21.05 0.53 -19.89
C THR A 262 -19.71 -0.15 -19.60
N ALA A 263 -18.72 0.59 -19.11
CA ALA A 263 -17.39 0.03 -18.81
C ALA A 263 -17.42 -1.23 -17.91
N LYS A 264 -18.41 -1.35 -17.01
CA LYS A 264 -18.48 -2.44 -16.00
C LYS A 264 -19.78 -3.25 -16.01
N SER A 265 -20.80 -2.85 -16.79
CA SER A 265 -22.13 -3.46 -16.72
C SER A 265 -22.87 -3.42 -18.06
N TYR A 266 -23.76 -4.37 -18.30
CA TYR A 266 -24.72 -4.37 -19.41
C TYR A 266 -26.04 -3.72 -19.00
N ARG A 267 -26.69 -3.02 -19.95
CA ARG A 267 -28.09 -2.60 -19.86
C ARG A 267 -28.95 -3.67 -20.51
N ILE A 268 -29.77 -4.35 -19.71
CA ILE A 268 -30.55 -5.50 -20.16
C ILE A 268 -32.05 -5.19 -20.01
N CYS A 269 -32.81 -5.34 -21.10
CA CYS A 269 -34.27 -5.18 -21.08
C CYS A 269 -34.98 -6.53 -20.94
N CYS A 270 -36.15 -6.63 -20.32
CA CYS A 270 -36.93 -5.55 -19.70
C CYS A 270 -37.32 -5.88 -18.25
N LYS A 271 -37.49 -4.84 -17.43
CA LYS A 271 -38.10 -4.95 -16.11
C LYS A 271 -39.56 -5.42 -16.23
N PRO A 272 -40.09 -6.16 -15.24
CA PRO A 272 -41.48 -6.61 -15.26
C PRO A 272 -42.44 -5.43 -15.46
N GLY A 273 -43.33 -5.54 -16.46
CA GLY A 273 -44.34 -4.53 -16.76
C GLY A 273 -43.86 -3.33 -17.58
N LYS A 274 -42.71 -3.41 -18.26
CA LYS A 274 -42.19 -2.36 -19.15
C LYS A 274 -41.74 -2.91 -20.49
N GLU A 275 -41.88 -2.08 -21.53
CA GLU A 275 -41.45 -2.39 -22.90
C GLU A 275 -40.07 -1.81 -23.22
N SER A 276 -39.43 -2.34 -24.26
CA SER A 276 -38.16 -1.81 -24.78
C SER A 276 -38.34 -0.37 -25.24
N GLY A 277 -37.41 0.51 -24.86
CA GLY A 277 -37.47 1.95 -25.14
C GLY A 277 -38.16 2.82 -24.07
N GLU A 278 -38.88 2.25 -23.10
CA GLU A 278 -39.49 3.05 -22.02
C GLU A 278 -38.46 3.56 -20.99
N LYS A 279 -38.70 4.75 -20.43
CA LYS A 279 -37.78 5.33 -19.41
C LYS A 279 -37.67 4.40 -18.19
N GLY A 280 -36.48 3.86 -17.98
CA GLY A 280 -36.19 2.94 -16.88
C GLY A 280 -36.73 1.52 -17.08
N SER A 281 -36.87 1.05 -18.32
CA SER A 281 -37.19 -0.34 -18.68
C SER A 281 -36.03 -1.32 -18.47
N THR A 282 -34.78 -0.83 -18.37
CA THR A 282 -33.59 -1.69 -18.31
C THR A 282 -33.07 -1.96 -16.88
N TRP A 283 -32.40 -3.10 -16.74
CA TRP A 283 -31.55 -3.47 -15.62
C TRP A 283 -30.10 -3.10 -15.91
N LEU A 284 -29.36 -2.65 -14.90
CA LEU A 284 -27.91 -2.50 -14.96
C LEU A 284 -27.28 -3.72 -14.29
N VAL A 285 -26.64 -4.61 -15.05
CA VAL A 285 -26.11 -5.89 -14.54
C VAL A 285 -24.59 -5.95 -14.75
N PRO A 286 -23.78 -6.17 -13.70
CA PRO A 286 -22.32 -6.36 -13.81
C PRO A 286 -21.95 -7.42 -14.83
N LYS A 287 -20.96 -7.14 -15.71
CA LYS A 287 -20.59 -8.04 -16.81
C LYS A 287 -20.20 -9.45 -16.34
N ASN A 288 -19.67 -9.58 -15.13
CA ASN A 288 -19.27 -10.87 -14.53
C ASN A 288 -20.46 -11.73 -14.03
N LEU A 289 -21.68 -11.19 -14.04
CA LEU A 289 -22.90 -11.90 -13.62
C LEU A 289 -23.81 -12.30 -14.80
N VAL A 290 -23.48 -11.83 -16.00
CA VAL A 290 -24.27 -12.04 -17.21
C VAL A 290 -23.71 -13.22 -18.00
N LYS A 291 -24.58 -14.15 -18.38
CA LYS A 291 -24.26 -15.29 -19.26
C LYS A 291 -25.16 -15.24 -20.49
N LEU A 292 -24.67 -15.70 -21.65
CA LEU A 292 -25.53 -15.92 -22.81
C LEU A 292 -26.57 -17.01 -22.49
N SER A 293 -27.83 -16.74 -22.82
CA SER A 293 -28.98 -17.67 -22.76
C SER A 293 -28.92 -18.63 -23.94
#